data_AF-A0A350CP20-F1
#
_entry.id   AF-A0A350CP20-F1
#
_cell.length_a   1.000
_cell.length_b   1.000
_cell.length_c   1.000
_cell.angle_alpha   90.00
_cell.angle_beta   90.00
_cell.angle_gamma   90.00
#
_symmetry.space_group_name_H-M   'P 1'
#
loop_
_entity.id
_entity.type
_entity.pdbx_description
1 polymer ?
#
loop_
_entity_poly.entity_id
_entity_poly.type
_entity_poly.pdbx_seq_one_letter_code
_entity_poly.pdbx_strand_id
1 'polypeptide(L)'
;MMKTSVLARSLALAFSFSFGGAGAVEKPGVDAFFDAMAIHAQPGQQARFVAGDNLAGYFEAFTHSYDKGEGYVFKSGTVFHNYMSFADGVQNDRTGASEEVLPWGHRVRYANGAREELALLSKQQALALRVSSAKDATLALRPLLKTAGGVTQADGIVTVAPGKGAAMFMALAADQPFILRDDLTLATKAPATSFTVIAAFGATAAEAAARARTPAQGDATAAERRSAHEALTRSYLA
;
A
#
# COMPACT_ATOMS: atom_id res chain seq x y z
N MET A 1 74.51 -33.43 17.87
CA MET A 1 74.08 -32.22 18.60
C MET A 1 74.60 -30.99 17.86
N MET A 2 73.78 -30.38 17.01
CA MET A 2 74.06 -29.08 16.40
C MET A 2 72.81 -28.21 16.58
N LYS A 3 72.98 -27.08 17.26
CA LYS A 3 72.01 -26.00 17.41
C LYS A 3 72.21 -25.02 16.26
N THR A 4 71.15 -24.70 15.54
CA THR A 4 71.05 -23.57 14.60
C THR A 4 69.59 -23.12 14.64
N SER A 5 69.29 -22.06 15.40
CA SER A 5 69.16 -20.68 14.92
C SER A 5 67.93 -20.49 14.02
N VAL A 6 66.84 -20.00 14.61
CA VAL A 6 65.62 -19.55 13.91
C VAL A 6 65.76 -18.05 13.63
N LEU A 7 65.94 -17.69 12.37
CA LEU A 7 65.81 -16.30 11.89
C LEU A 7 64.34 -16.04 11.56
N ALA A 8 63.72 -15.11 12.28
CA ALA A 8 62.40 -14.58 11.96
C ALA A 8 62.47 -13.73 10.67
N ARG A 9 61.62 -14.05 9.68
CA ARG A 9 61.35 -13.17 8.53
C ARG A 9 59.94 -12.63 8.64
N SER A 10 59.85 -11.36 8.99
CA SER A 10 58.63 -10.56 8.90
C SER A 10 58.25 -10.37 7.42
N LEU A 11 57.12 -10.94 7.02
CA LEU A 11 56.52 -10.70 5.71
C LEU A 11 55.48 -9.58 5.86
N ALA A 12 55.84 -8.37 5.44
CA ALA A 12 54.89 -7.28 5.33
C ALA A 12 53.98 -7.53 4.11
N LEU A 13 52.73 -7.89 4.36
CA LEU A 13 51.71 -8.03 3.33
C LEU A 13 51.16 -6.64 3.02
N ALA A 14 51.60 -6.05 1.90
CA ALA A 14 51.04 -4.81 1.40
C ALA A 14 49.64 -5.08 0.82
N PHE A 15 48.59 -4.78 1.58
CA PHE A 15 47.22 -4.70 1.07
C PHE A 15 47.13 -3.51 0.11
N SER A 16 47.18 -3.81 -1.18
CA SER A 16 46.85 -2.85 -2.23
C SER A 16 45.33 -2.75 -2.26
N PHE A 17 44.75 -1.73 -1.61
CA PHE A 17 43.36 -1.37 -1.82
C PHE A 17 43.24 -0.77 -3.23
N SER A 18 42.83 -1.61 -4.18
CA SER A 18 42.28 -1.13 -5.44
C SER A 18 40.99 -0.39 -5.11
N PHE A 19 41.04 0.94 -5.02
CA PHE A 19 39.85 1.76 -5.14
C PHE A 19 39.32 1.55 -6.57
N GLY A 20 38.46 0.56 -6.74
CA GLY A 20 37.61 0.46 -7.91
C GLY A 20 36.93 1.81 -8.09
N GLY A 21 37.05 2.39 -9.29
CA GLY A 21 36.53 3.72 -9.58
C GLY A 21 35.10 3.86 -9.07
N ALA A 22 34.77 5.05 -8.56
CA ALA A 22 33.41 5.42 -8.26
C ALA A 22 32.59 5.30 -9.55
N GLY A 23 32.02 4.12 -9.79
CA GLY A 23 31.00 3.94 -10.80
C GLY A 23 29.86 4.88 -10.43
N ALA A 24 29.34 5.61 -11.42
CA ALA A 24 28.11 6.37 -11.23
C ALA A 24 27.08 5.45 -10.57
N VAL A 25 26.61 5.82 -9.38
CA VAL A 25 25.59 5.03 -8.69
C VAL A 25 24.33 5.15 -9.54
N GLU A 26 24.03 4.12 -10.33
CA GLU A 26 22.84 4.11 -11.17
C GLU A 26 21.61 4.24 -10.27
N LYS A 27 20.74 5.20 -10.63
CA LYS A 27 19.49 5.41 -9.92
C LYS A 27 18.64 4.14 -10.02
N PRO A 28 18.31 3.47 -8.90
CA PRO A 28 17.53 2.24 -8.94
C PRO A 28 16.14 2.51 -9.53
N GLY A 29 15.62 1.54 -10.29
CA GLY A 29 14.24 1.58 -10.76
C GLY A 29 13.23 1.63 -9.60
N VAL A 30 11.99 2.03 -9.89
CA VAL A 30 10.94 2.24 -8.88
C VAL A 30 10.74 1.02 -7.98
N ASP A 31 10.57 -0.17 -8.57
CA ASP A 31 10.36 -1.41 -7.79
C ASP A 31 11.58 -1.75 -6.93
N ALA A 32 12.78 -1.79 -7.53
CA ALA A 32 14.01 -2.12 -6.82
C ALA A 32 14.28 -1.16 -5.64
N PHE A 33 13.99 0.14 -5.82
CA PHE A 33 14.15 1.13 -4.77
C PHE A 33 13.21 0.86 -3.58
N PHE A 34 11.93 0.59 -3.84
CA PHE A 34 10.96 0.38 -2.76
C PHE A 34 11.03 -1.01 -2.13
N ASP A 35 11.42 -2.03 -2.90
CA ASP A 35 11.69 -3.36 -2.36
C ASP A 35 12.89 -3.32 -1.39
N ALA A 36 13.90 -2.49 -1.66
CA ALA A 36 15.04 -2.31 -0.74
C ALA A 36 14.69 -1.53 0.54
N MET A 37 13.64 -0.70 0.51
CA MET A 37 13.18 0.08 1.67
C MET A 37 12.04 -0.58 2.46
N ALA A 38 11.44 -1.64 1.91
CA ALA A 38 10.30 -2.29 2.53
C ALA A 38 10.67 -2.84 3.92
N ILE A 39 9.82 -2.55 4.90
CA ILE A 39 9.91 -3.21 6.21
C ILE A 39 9.08 -4.48 6.12
N HIS A 40 9.75 -5.64 6.21
CA HIS A 40 9.10 -6.94 6.12
C HIS A 40 8.59 -7.39 7.48
N ALA A 41 7.29 -7.64 7.57
CA ALA A 41 6.68 -8.35 8.69
C ALA A 41 6.60 -9.85 8.37
N GLN A 42 7.17 -10.67 9.26
CA GLN A 42 7.08 -12.12 9.13
C GLN A 42 5.65 -12.59 9.43
N PRO A 43 5.19 -13.72 8.87
CA PRO A 43 3.86 -14.26 9.16
C PRO A 43 3.58 -14.34 10.67
N GLY A 44 2.46 -13.77 11.11
CA GLY A 44 2.07 -13.68 12.51
C GLY A 44 2.76 -12.57 13.33
N GLN A 45 3.78 -11.89 12.80
CA GLN A 45 4.45 -10.78 13.46
C GLN A 45 3.71 -9.46 13.20
N GLN A 46 2.91 -9.04 14.16
CA GLN A 46 2.18 -7.77 14.05
C GLN A 46 3.09 -6.57 14.36
N ALA A 47 3.12 -5.60 13.46
CA ALA A 47 3.77 -4.31 13.63
C ALA A 47 2.78 -3.19 13.32
N ARG A 48 2.75 -2.15 14.16
CA ARG A 48 2.02 -0.93 13.87
C ARG A 48 2.79 -0.10 12.85
N PHE A 49 2.09 0.45 11.87
CA PHE A 49 2.65 1.43 10.94
C PHE A 49 1.69 2.59 10.71
N VAL A 50 2.28 3.72 10.31
CA VAL A 50 1.56 4.96 10.02
C VAL A 50 2.09 5.56 8.74
N ALA A 51 1.19 5.98 7.85
CA ALA A 51 1.51 6.74 6.65
C ALA A 51 0.74 8.07 6.67
N GLY A 52 1.43 9.19 6.45
CA GLY A 52 0.79 10.51 6.41
C GLY A 52 0.32 10.88 5.00
N ASP A 53 -0.81 11.56 4.88
CA ASP A 53 -1.31 12.01 3.56
C ASP A 53 -0.61 13.29 3.07
N ASN A 54 0.31 13.84 3.86
CA ASN A 54 1.00 15.12 3.65
C ASN A 54 0.04 16.33 3.49
N LEU A 55 -1.11 16.27 4.15
CA LEU A 55 -2.11 17.34 4.18
C LEU A 55 -2.71 17.53 5.58
N ALA A 56 -3.57 16.60 6.01
CA ALA A 56 -4.39 16.77 7.22
C ALA A 56 -4.81 15.45 7.89
N GLY A 57 -4.39 14.30 7.35
CA GLY A 57 -4.74 12.99 7.86
C GLY A 57 -3.59 12.00 7.77
N TYR A 58 -3.80 10.83 8.36
CA TYR A 58 -2.85 9.73 8.30
C TYR A 58 -3.60 8.39 8.33
N PHE A 59 -3.02 7.38 7.70
CA PHE A 59 -3.47 6.01 7.82
C PHE A 59 -2.68 5.30 8.92
N GLU A 60 -3.36 4.67 9.88
CA GLU A 60 -2.76 3.83 10.93
C GLU A 60 -3.35 2.42 10.88
N ALA A 61 -2.48 1.42 10.77
CA ALA A 61 -2.88 0.01 10.76
C ALA A 61 -1.80 -0.88 11.38
N PHE A 62 -2.10 -2.17 11.44
CA PHE A 62 -1.21 -3.22 11.89
C PHE A 62 -1.06 -4.28 10.79
N THR A 63 0.16 -4.78 10.62
CA THR A 63 0.40 -5.94 9.75
C THR A 63 -0.33 -7.18 10.29
N HIS A 64 -0.74 -8.08 9.39
CA HIS A 64 -1.46 -9.32 9.71
C HIS A 64 -2.76 -9.12 10.51
N SER A 65 -3.43 -7.98 10.34
CA SER A 65 -4.68 -7.67 11.05
C SER A 65 -5.61 -6.82 10.18
N TYR A 66 -6.90 -7.13 10.26
CA TYR A 66 -7.98 -6.34 9.65
C TYR A 66 -8.70 -5.45 10.68
N ASP A 67 -8.55 -5.78 11.96
CA ASP A 67 -9.34 -5.28 13.08
C ASP A 67 -8.59 -4.25 13.93
N LYS A 68 -7.25 -4.23 13.90
CA LYS A 68 -6.43 -3.28 14.65
C LYS A 68 -6.08 -2.03 13.83
N GLY A 69 -5.78 -0.96 14.54
CA GLY A 69 -5.45 0.36 13.99
C GLY A 69 -6.60 1.34 14.08
N GLU A 70 -6.36 2.55 13.61
CA GLU A 70 -7.37 3.62 13.58
C GLU A 70 -7.85 3.95 12.17
N GLY A 71 -7.31 3.28 11.16
CA GLY A 71 -7.67 3.48 9.75
C GLY A 71 -7.21 4.82 9.22
N TYR A 72 -7.99 5.43 8.33
CA TYR A 72 -7.66 6.76 7.80
C TYR A 72 -8.26 7.85 8.68
N VAL A 73 -7.40 8.40 9.54
CA VAL A 73 -7.73 9.37 10.57
C VAL A 73 -7.68 10.79 10.02
N PHE A 74 -8.76 11.53 10.26
CA PHE A 74 -8.81 12.99 10.15
C PHE A 74 -9.08 13.60 11.52
N LYS A 75 -8.76 14.90 11.68
CA LYS A 75 -9.16 15.66 12.88
C LYS A 75 -10.66 15.55 13.18
N SER A 76 -11.47 15.43 12.13
CA SER A 76 -12.93 15.31 12.22
C SER A 76 -13.43 13.88 12.41
N GLY A 77 -12.56 12.92 12.74
CA GLY A 77 -12.90 11.50 12.94
C GLY A 77 -12.60 10.61 11.73
N THR A 78 -12.71 9.30 11.95
CA THR A 78 -12.40 8.24 10.98
C THR A 78 -13.68 7.61 10.45
N VAL A 79 -13.81 7.50 9.13
CA VAL A 79 -14.85 6.68 8.46
C VAL A 79 -14.28 5.32 8.05
N PHE A 80 -13.16 5.31 7.35
CA PHE A 80 -12.51 4.09 6.86
C PHE A 80 -11.57 3.50 7.90
N HIS A 81 -11.79 2.24 8.27
CA HIS A 81 -10.96 1.50 9.22
C HIS A 81 -9.89 0.68 8.51
N ASN A 82 -10.28 -0.21 7.61
CA ASN A 82 -9.37 -1.10 6.88
C ASN A 82 -10.10 -1.68 5.67
N TYR A 83 -9.59 -2.74 5.05
CA TYR A 83 -10.25 -3.45 3.96
C TYR A 83 -9.93 -4.94 3.99
N MET A 84 -10.79 -5.73 3.36
CA MET A 84 -10.53 -7.13 3.04
C MET A 84 -10.59 -7.31 1.53
N SER A 85 -9.80 -8.22 0.98
CA SER A 85 -9.96 -8.61 -0.42
C SER A 85 -10.29 -10.09 -0.60
N PHE A 86 -10.79 -10.38 -1.79
CA PHE A 86 -11.33 -11.68 -2.16
C PHE A 86 -10.89 -12.04 -3.59
N ALA A 87 -10.68 -13.33 -3.83
CA ALA A 87 -10.52 -13.92 -5.15
C ALA A 87 -11.49 -15.11 -5.28
N ASP A 88 -12.32 -15.11 -6.32
CA ASP A 88 -13.35 -16.12 -6.58
C ASP A 88 -14.28 -16.36 -5.39
N GLY A 89 -14.62 -15.27 -4.68
CA GLY A 89 -15.49 -15.30 -3.50
C GLY A 89 -14.82 -15.79 -2.21
N VAL A 90 -13.57 -16.23 -2.27
CA VAL A 90 -12.78 -16.65 -1.10
C VAL A 90 -12.02 -15.44 -0.55
N GLN A 91 -12.16 -15.18 0.76
CA GLN A 91 -11.41 -14.12 1.43
C GLN A 91 -9.92 -14.47 1.47
N ASN A 92 -9.08 -13.50 1.18
CA ASN A 92 -7.64 -13.64 1.32
C ASN A 92 -7.27 -13.62 2.83
N ASP A 93 -6.66 -14.70 3.32
CA ASP A 93 -6.28 -14.84 4.73
C ASP A 93 -4.96 -14.10 5.04
N ARG A 94 -5.05 -13.00 5.79
CA ARG A 94 -3.91 -12.14 6.12
C ARG A 94 -3.03 -12.69 7.23
N THR A 95 -3.54 -13.65 8.02
CA THR A 95 -2.85 -14.19 9.19
C THR A 95 -1.55 -14.88 8.80
N GLY A 96 -1.58 -15.68 7.73
CA GLY A 96 -0.42 -16.40 7.19
C GLY A 96 0.30 -15.69 6.04
N ALA A 97 -0.09 -14.47 5.70
CA ALA A 97 0.46 -13.76 4.54
C ALA A 97 1.87 -13.20 4.80
N SER A 98 2.60 -12.89 3.73
CA SER A 98 3.80 -12.05 3.80
C SER A 98 3.41 -10.60 3.61
N GLU A 99 3.82 -9.71 4.51
CA GLU A 99 3.42 -8.30 4.47
C GLU A 99 4.63 -7.37 4.50
N GLU A 100 4.55 -6.32 3.69
CA GLU A 100 5.58 -5.30 3.51
C GLU A 100 4.98 -3.93 3.81
N VAL A 101 5.59 -3.20 4.72
CA VAL A 101 5.26 -1.80 4.97
C VAL A 101 6.14 -0.92 4.09
N LEU A 102 5.49 0.03 3.41
CA LEU A 102 6.07 0.98 2.46
C LEU A 102 5.78 2.41 2.92
N PRO A 103 6.49 3.42 2.38
CA PRO A 103 6.28 4.81 2.78
C PRO A 103 4.84 5.33 2.64
N TRP A 104 4.04 4.75 1.74
CA TRP A 104 2.64 5.15 1.49
C TRP A 104 1.60 4.16 2.05
N GLY A 105 2.00 3.02 2.62
CA GLY A 105 1.04 1.99 3.02
C GLY A 105 1.66 0.61 3.11
N HIS A 106 1.03 -0.40 2.52
CA HIS A 106 1.51 -1.78 2.61
C HIS A 106 1.20 -2.60 1.36
N ARG A 107 1.95 -3.69 1.19
CA ARG A 107 1.68 -4.77 0.22
C ARG A 107 1.56 -6.09 0.97
N VAL A 108 0.61 -6.92 0.55
CA VAL A 108 0.40 -8.25 1.11
C VAL A 108 0.48 -9.30 0.00
N ARG A 109 1.17 -10.41 0.26
CA ARG A 109 1.22 -11.58 -0.61
C ARG A 109 0.62 -12.78 0.11
N TYR A 110 -0.41 -13.35 -0.50
CA TYR A 110 -1.19 -14.46 0.06
C TYR A 110 -0.72 -15.82 -0.46
N ALA A 111 -0.95 -16.87 0.33
CA ALA A 111 -0.58 -18.24 -0.03
C ALA A 111 -1.33 -18.75 -1.27
N ASN A 112 -2.51 -18.22 -1.57
CA ASN A 112 -3.28 -18.53 -2.78
C ASN A 112 -2.77 -17.81 -4.04
N GLY A 113 -1.67 -17.06 -3.94
CA GLY A 113 -1.07 -16.31 -5.04
C GLY A 113 -1.69 -14.93 -5.30
N ALA A 114 -2.76 -14.56 -4.58
CA ALA A 114 -3.30 -13.21 -4.63
C ALA A 114 -2.33 -12.21 -3.99
N ARG A 115 -2.43 -10.95 -4.40
CA ARG A 115 -1.69 -9.83 -3.80
C ARG A 115 -2.62 -8.68 -3.53
N GLU A 116 -2.37 -7.97 -2.44
CA GLU A 116 -3.04 -6.72 -2.12
C GLU A 116 -2.04 -5.59 -1.99
N GLU A 117 -2.50 -4.37 -2.26
CA GLU A 117 -1.76 -3.16 -1.95
C GLU A 117 -2.72 -2.07 -1.47
N LEU A 118 -2.34 -1.38 -0.40
CA LEU A 118 -2.95 -0.12 0.02
C LEU A 118 -1.93 0.99 -0.19
N ALA A 119 -2.35 2.04 -0.88
CA ALA A 119 -1.58 3.27 -1.00
C ALA A 119 -2.37 4.49 -0.59
N LEU A 120 -1.85 5.21 0.40
CA LEU A 120 -2.30 6.55 0.75
C LEU A 120 -1.79 7.53 -0.28
N LEU A 121 -2.72 8.13 -1.03
CA LEU A 121 -2.41 9.02 -2.14
C LEU A 121 -2.08 10.41 -1.60
N SER A 122 -0.82 10.83 -1.78
CA SER A 122 -0.31 12.03 -1.14
C SER A 122 -1.05 13.27 -1.63
N LYS A 123 -1.55 14.08 -0.68
CA LYS A 123 -2.30 15.33 -0.89
C LYS A 123 -3.64 15.17 -1.61
N GLN A 124 -4.17 13.95 -1.73
CA GLN A 124 -5.43 13.70 -2.44
C GLN A 124 -6.62 13.39 -1.52
N GLN A 125 -6.38 13.21 -0.22
CA GLN A 125 -7.39 12.70 0.72
C GLN A 125 -8.04 11.41 0.21
N ALA A 126 -7.22 10.47 -0.24
CA ALA A 126 -7.67 9.25 -0.87
C ALA A 126 -6.72 8.08 -0.62
N LEU A 127 -7.28 6.88 -0.65
CA LEU A 127 -6.58 5.60 -0.63
C LEU A 127 -6.82 4.89 -1.97
N ALA A 128 -5.80 4.25 -2.52
CA ALA A 128 -5.95 3.24 -3.55
C ALA A 128 -5.84 1.85 -2.90
N LEU A 129 -6.89 1.06 -3.03
CA LEU A 129 -6.97 -0.31 -2.54
C LEU A 129 -6.93 -1.23 -3.77
N ARG A 130 -5.90 -2.06 -3.87
CA ARG A 130 -5.73 -2.99 -4.99
C ARG A 130 -5.76 -4.42 -4.50
N VAL A 131 -6.43 -5.27 -5.25
CA VAL A 131 -6.26 -6.72 -5.21
C VAL A 131 -5.89 -7.22 -6.60
N SER A 132 -5.00 -8.20 -6.68
CA SER A 132 -4.57 -8.82 -7.92
C SER A 132 -4.40 -10.33 -7.76
N SER A 133 -4.47 -11.04 -8.88
CA SER A 133 -4.36 -12.49 -8.99
C SER A 133 -3.48 -12.84 -10.20
N ALA A 134 -2.75 -13.95 -10.11
CA ALA A 134 -1.93 -14.46 -11.21
C ALA A 134 -2.75 -14.97 -12.42
N LYS A 135 -4.04 -15.22 -12.21
CA LYS A 135 -5.01 -15.67 -13.21
C LYS A 135 -6.27 -14.83 -13.16
N ASP A 136 -7.04 -14.82 -14.24
CA ASP A 136 -8.37 -14.23 -14.25
C ASP A 136 -9.24 -14.83 -13.13
N ALA A 137 -9.78 -13.96 -12.29
CA ALA A 137 -10.62 -14.31 -11.16
C ALA A 137 -11.69 -13.24 -10.95
N THR A 138 -12.78 -13.59 -10.27
CA THR A 138 -13.69 -12.58 -9.74
C THR A 138 -13.02 -11.94 -8.51
N LEU A 139 -12.52 -10.72 -8.67
CA LEU A 139 -11.82 -10.01 -7.60
C LEU A 139 -12.79 -9.13 -6.84
N ALA A 140 -12.58 -8.99 -5.53
CA ALA A 140 -13.44 -8.13 -4.71
C ALA A 140 -12.66 -7.42 -3.60
N LEU A 141 -13.14 -6.25 -3.22
CA LEU A 141 -12.66 -5.46 -2.10
C LEU A 141 -13.85 -5.05 -1.24
N ARG A 142 -13.76 -5.30 0.07
CA ARG A 142 -14.73 -4.85 1.06
C ARG A 142 -14.07 -3.83 1.99
N PRO A 143 -14.47 -2.55 1.96
CA PRO A 143 -14.03 -1.59 2.96
C PRO A 143 -14.63 -1.97 4.32
N LEU A 144 -13.82 -1.88 5.36
CA LEU A 144 -14.24 -1.98 6.75
C LEU A 144 -14.36 -0.57 7.29
N LEU A 145 -15.51 -0.23 7.86
CA LEU A 145 -15.82 1.11 8.32
C LEU A 145 -15.76 1.19 9.84
N LYS A 146 -15.21 2.28 10.37
CA LYS A 146 -15.22 2.60 11.81
C LYS A 146 -16.59 3.14 12.22
N THR A 147 -17.17 3.97 11.36
CA THR A 147 -18.49 4.59 11.51
C THR A 147 -19.04 4.89 10.12
N ALA A 148 -20.36 4.84 9.96
CA ALA A 148 -21.02 5.13 8.70
C ALA A 148 -22.42 5.68 8.94
N GLY A 149 -22.86 6.59 8.07
CA GLY A 149 -24.25 6.98 7.90
C GLY A 149 -24.88 6.22 6.74
N GLY A 150 -25.78 6.90 6.00
CA GLY A 150 -26.41 6.33 4.80
C GLY A 150 -25.40 6.01 3.68
N VAL A 151 -25.67 4.94 2.95
CA VAL A 151 -24.94 4.51 1.76
C VAL A 151 -25.82 4.73 0.53
N THR A 152 -25.25 5.30 -0.52
CA THR A 152 -25.92 5.51 -1.80
C THR A 152 -25.01 5.13 -2.95
N GLN A 153 -25.58 4.76 -4.10
CA GLN A 153 -24.82 4.49 -5.32
C GLN A 153 -25.43 5.27 -6.49
N ALA A 154 -24.61 6.00 -7.22
CA ALA A 154 -24.98 6.72 -8.44
C ALA A 154 -23.78 6.79 -9.38
N ASP A 155 -24.01 6.63 -10.69
CA ASP A 155 -22.99 6.76 -11.74
C ASP A 155 -21.70 5.95 -11.49
N GLY A 156 -21.85 4.72 -10.98
CA GLY A 156 -20.73 3.83 -10.67
C GLY A 156 -19.90 4.24 -9.44
N ILE A 157 -20.38 5.20 -8.63
CA ILE A 157 -19.73 5.63 -7.38
C ILE A 157 -20.61 5.26 -6.20
N VAL A 158 -20.01 4.66 -5.18
CA VAL A 158 -20.66 4.41 -3.88
C VAL A 158 -20.28 5.53 -2.93
N THR A 159 -21.25 6.24 -2.37
CA THR A 159 -21.02 7.29 -1.37
C THR A 159 -21.52 6.83 -0.01
N VAL A 160 -20.68 7.01 1.00
CA VAL A 160 -20.96 6.71 2.41
C VAL A 160 -20.94 8.03 3.19
N ALA A 161 -22.08 8.37 3.79
CA ALA A 161 -22.19 9.52 4.67
C ALA A 161 -21.38 9.30 5.97
N PRO A 162 -20.87 10.37 6.61
CA PRO A 162 -20.22 10.25 7.90
C PRO A 162 -21.19 9.68 8.95
N GLY A 163 -20.70 8.74 9.75
CA GLY A 163 -21.41 8.28 10.94
C GLY A 163 -21.08 9.11 12.18
N LYS A 164 -21.51 8.63 13.36
CA LYS A 164 -21.25 9.32 14.64
C LYS A 164 -19.75 9.57 14.85
N GLY A 165 -19.42 10.82 15.16
CA GLY A 165 -18.04 11.23 15.46
C GLY A 165 -17.15 11.46 14.24
N ALA A 166 -17.67 11.29 13.02
CA ALA A 166 -17.00 11.65 11.77
C ALA A 166 -17.72 12.84 11.10
N ALA A 167 -17.01 13.62 10.27
CA ALA A 167 -17.60 14.68 9.45
C ALA A 167 -17.39 14.52 7.93
N MET A 168 -16.45 13.69 7.51
CA MET A 168 -16.12 13.52 6.09
C MET A 168 -17.01 12.46 5.45
N PHE A 169 -17.52 12.75 4.27
CA PHE A 169 -18.06 11.72 3.37
C PHE A 169 -16.91 10.89 2.81
N MET A 170 -17.18 9.60 2.56
CA MET A 170 -16.30 8.74 1.79
C MET A 170 -17.00 8.37 0.47
N ALA A 171 -16.26 8.38 -0.63
CA ALA A 171 -16.71 7.84 -1.91
C ALA A 171 -15.77 6.73 -2.38
N LEU A 172 -16.36 5.69 -2.98
CA LEU A 172 -15.67 4.56 -3.57
C LEU A 172 -15.92 4.57 -5.07
N ALA A 173 -14.84 4.62 -5.85
CA ALA A 173 -14.86 4.47 -7.30
C ALA A 173 -13.84 3.40 -7.69
N ALA A 174 -14.13 2.61 -8.72
CA ALA A 174 -13.23 1.55 -9.15
C ALA A 174 -12.69 1.78 -10.55
N ASP A 175 -11.55 1.15 -10.86
CA ASP A 175 -10.89 1.20 -12.16
C ASP A 175 -11.63 0.46 -13.28
N GLN A 176 -12.64 -0.33 -12.90
CA GLN A 176 -13.47 -1.08 -13.83
C GLN A 176 -14.88 -1.31 -13.26
N PRO A 177 -15.85 -1.71 -14.11
CA PRO A 177 -17.22 -1.98 -13.67
C PRO A 177 -17.29 -3.05 -12.57
N PHE A 178 -18.09 -2.78 -11.55
CA PHE A 178 -18.26 -3.65 -10.39
C PHE A 178 -19.73 -3.86 -10.03
N ILE A 179 -19.98 -4.89 -9.24
CA ILE A 179 -21.24 -5.18 -8.55
C ILE A 179 -21.03 -4.80 -7.09
N LEU A 180 -21.93 -3.98 -6.54
CA LEU A 180 -22.00 -3.69 -5.12
C LEU A 180 -22.87 -4.74 -4.44
N ARG A 181 -22.37 -5.34 -3.36
CA ARG A 181 -23.13 -6.25 -2.49
C ARG A 181 -23.62 -5.52 -1.24
N ASP A 182 -24.61 -6.11 -0.56
CA ASP A 182 -25.23 -5.53 0.64
C ASP A 182 -24.24 -5.27 1.78
N ASP A 183 -23.15 -6.04 1.84
CA ASP A 183 -22.08 -5.89 2.84
C ASP A 183 -20.98 -4.90 2.43
N LEU A 184 -21.28 -4.01 1.49
CA LEU A 184 -20.34 -3.06 0.86
C LEU A 184 -19.19 -3.71 0.10
N THR A 185 -19.24 -5.01 -0.23
CA THR A 185 -18.23 -5.60 -1.12
C THR A 185 -18.42 -5.08 -2.55
N LEU A 186 -17.36 -4.50 -3.13
CA LEU A 186 -17.27 -4.21 -4.55
C LEU A 186 -16.59 -5.40 -5.22
N ALA A 187 -17.27 -6.06 -6.15
CA ALA A 187 -16.74 -7.20 -6.90
C ALA A 187 -16.68 -6.89 -8.40
N THR A 188 -15.64 -7.34 -9.11
CA THR A 188 -15.53 -7.14 -10.55
C THR A 188 -16.72 -7.75 -11.28
N LYS A 189 -17.23 -7.05 -12.30
CA LYS A 189 -18.35 -7.57 -13.12
C LYS A 189 -17.91 -8.70 -14.06
N ALA A 190 -16.65 -8.71 -14.44
CA ALA A 190 -16.01 -9.76 -15.23
C ALA A 190 -14.73 -10.25 -14.52
N PRO A 191 -14.25 -11.47 -14.80
CA PRO A 191 -12.95 -11.92 -14.34
C PRO A 191 -11.83 -10.96 -14.75
N ALA A 192 -10.89 -10.73 -13.84
CA ALA A 192 -9.74 -9.85 -14.06
C ALA A 192 -8.52 -10.34 -13.27
N THR A 193 -7.34 -9.87 -13.65
CA THR A 193 -6.08 -10.08 -12.92
C THR A 193 -5.78 -8.99 -11.90
N SER A 194 -6.47 -7.85 -11.98
CA SER A 194 -6.33 -6.72 -11.04
C SER A 194 -7.66 -6.02 -10.86
N PHE A 195 -7.88 -5.44 -9.68
CA PHE A 195 -9.01 -4.60 -9.36
C PHE A 195 -8.59 -3.55 -8.34
N THR A 196 -8.78 -2.27 -8.68
CA THR A 196 -8.43 -1.14 -7.83
C THR A 196 -9.69 -0.36 -7.44
N VAL A 197 -9.88 -0.12 -6.16
CA VAL A 197 -10.92 0.75 -5.60
C VAL A 197 -10.25 1.96 -4.94
N ILE A 198 -10.64 3.16 -5.36
CA ILE A 198 -10.26 4.42 -4.75
C ILE A 198 -11.28 4.77 -3.66
N ALA A 199 -10.81 4.88 -2.42
CA ALA A 199 -11.59 5.44 -1.32
C ALA A 199 -11.15 6.88 -1.06
N ALA A 200 -11.94 7.86 -1.48
CA ALA A 200 -11.63 9.28 -1.32
C ALA A 200 -12.60 9.98 -0.36
N PHE A 201 -12.13 11.04 0.28
CA PHE A 201 -12.85 11.73 1.35
C PHE A 201 -13.11 13.18 0.98
N GLY A 202 -14.25 13.72 1.39
CA GLY A 202 -14.64 15.11 1.15
C GLY A 202 -15.60 15.64 2.22
N ALA A 203 -15.70 16.96 2.36
CA ALA A 203 -16.66 17.59 3.27
C ALA A 203 -18.10 17.42 2.77
N THR A 204 -18.28 17.12 1.48
CA THR A 204 -19.56 16.79 0.85
C THR A 204 -19.48 15.50 0.04
N ALA A 205 -20.63 14.86 -0.19
CA ALA A 205 -20.75 13.71 -1.08
C ALA A 205 -20.17 13.98 -2.49
N ALA A 206 -20.47 15.15 -3.06
CA ALA A 206 -20.01 15.53 -4.40
C ALA A 206 -18.48 15.70 -4.46
N GLU A 207 -17.89 16.30 -3.43
CA GLU A 207 -16.43 16.47 -3.32
C GLU A 207 -15.72 15.11 -3.20
N ALA A 208 -16.22 14.23 -2.32
CA ALA A 208 -15.67 12.88 -2.18
C ALA A 208 -15.75 12.10 -3.51
N ALA A 209 -16.91 12.16 -4.19
CA ALA A 209 -17.11 11.50 -5.48
C ALA A 209 -16.18 12.04 -6.58
N ALA A 210 -15.99 13.36 -6.67
CA ALA A 210 -15.08 13.97 -7.63
C ALA A 210 -13.62 13.52 -7.40
N ARG A 211 -13.20 13.46 -6.13
CA ARG A 211 -11.87 12.98 -5.73
C ARG A 211 -11.66 11.50 -5.98
N ALA A 212 -12.69 10.66 -5.82
CA ALA A 212 -12.58 9.24 -6.12
C ALA A 212 -12.50 8.96 -7.63
N ARG A 213 -13.24 9.73 -8.43
CA ARG A 213 -13.38 9.48 -9.88
C ARG A 213 -12.08 9.65 -10.65
N THR A 214 -11.31 10.71 -10.38
CA THR A 214 -10.12 11.03 -11.18
C THR A 214 -9.03 9.95 -11.06
N PRO A 215 -8.63 9.51 -9.86
CA PRO A 215 -7.60 8.48 -9.72
C PRO A 215 -8.08 7.10 -10.19
N ALA A 216 -9.39 6.83 -10.17
CA ALA A 216 -9.95 5.56 -10.64
C ALA A 216 -9.79 5.36 -12.16
N GLN A 217 -9.59 6.42 -12.94
CA GLN A 217 -9.42 6.31 -14.40
C GLN A 217 -8.01 5.85 -14.82
N GLY A 218 -7.09 5.64 -13.89
CA GLY A 218 -5.73 5.21 -14.18
C GLY A 218 -5.12 4.35 -13.06
N ASP A 219 -3.82 4.11 -13.15
CA ASP A 219 -3.09 3.37 -12.12
C ASP A 219 -2.62 4.32 -11.00
N ALA A 220 -3.53 4.63 -10.06
CA ALA A 220 -3.26 5.51 -8.94
C ALA A 220 -2.10 5.02 -8.06
N THR A 221 -1.99 3.71 -7.84
CA THR A 221 -0.91 3.09 -7.06
C THR A 221 0.45 3.29 -7.74
N ALA A 222 0.55 3.02 -9.05
CA ALA A 222 1.79 3.25 -9.79
C ALA A 222 2.14 4.74 -9.91
N ALA A 223 1.14 5.61 -10.00
CA ALA A 223 1.36 7.06 -10.00
C ALA A 223 1.94 7.55 -8.66
N GLU A 224 1.39 7.10 -7.52
CA GLU A 224 1.91 7.42 -6.19
C GLU A 224 3.35 6.92 -6.03
N ARG A 225 3.62 5.67 -6.42
CA ARG A 225 4.97 5.09 -6.40
C ARG A 225 5.97 5.92 -7.21
N ARG A 226 5.62 6.32 -8.44
CA ARG A 226 6.51 7.14 -9.29
C ARG A 226 6.78 8.50 -8.64
N SER A 227 5.74 9.16 -8.15
CA SER A 227 5.85 10.45 -7.45
C SER A 227 6.75 10.35 -6.21
N ALA A 228 6.54 9.34 -5.36
CA ALA A 228 7.36 9.08 -4.19
C ALA A 228 8.82 8.76 -4.57
N HIS A 229 9.03 7.97 -5.63
CA HIS A 229 10.37 7.64 -6.10
C HIS A 229 11.11 8.89 -6.57
N GLU A 230 10.48 9.72 -7.40
CA GLU A 230 11.06 10.97 -7.88
C GLU A 230 11.40 11.93 -6.73
N ALA A 231 10.55 12.00 -5.71
CA ALA A 231 10.80 12.82 -4.53
C ALA A 231 12.01 12.30 -3.72
N LEU A 232 12.08 11.00 -3.47
CA LEU A 232 13.08 10.38 -2.61
C LEU A 232 14.43 10.14 -3.30
N THR A 233 14.46 10.12 -4.63
CA THR A 233 15.70 9.91 -5.42
C THR A 233 16.20 11.18 -6.09
N ARG A 234 15.63 12.35 -5.78
CA ARG A 234 16.05 13.64 -6.36
C ARG A 234 17.53 13.95 -6.15
N SER A 235 18.12 13.43 -5.07
CA SER A 235 19.53 13.61 -4.72
C SER A 235 20.48 12.57 -5.32
N TYR A 236 20.00 11.58 -6.08
CA TYR A 236 20.87 10.78 -6.94
C TYR A 236 21.40 11.70 -8.03
N LEU A 237 22.56 12.31 -7.75
CA LEU A 237 23.31 13.13 -8.70
C LEU A 237 23.71 12.23 -9.87
N ALA A 238 23.26 12.61 -11.07
CA ALA A 238 23.80 12.11 -12.34
C ALA A 238 25.18 12.70 -12.61
#